data_AF-A0A931QKT0-F1
#
_entry.id   AF-A0A931QKT0-F1
#
_cell.length_a   1.000
_cell.length_b   1.000
_cell.length_c   1.000
_cell.angle_alpha   90.00
_cell.angle_beta   90.00
_cell.angle_gamma   90.00
#
_symmetry.space_group_name_H-M   'P 1'
#
loop_
_entity.id
_entity.type
_entity.pdbx_description
1 polymer ?
#
loop_
_entity_poly.entity_id
_entity_poly.type
_entity_poly.pdbx_seq_one_letter_code
_entity_poly.pdbx_strand_id
1 'polypeptide(L)'
;MANIAVTVESWPSHEDLESVGLDPEEDALYGLYHGVPLPEREFNYGNALPDRIVLYQDVIEEDAENEEDAKAIAQETVVHEVGHYFGLSDEEMEEWEAGGWRE
;
A
#
# COMPACT_ATOMS: atom_id res chain seq x y z
N MET A 1 9.55 15.88 3.62
CA MET A 1 8.53 14.85 3.37
C MET A 1 7.27 15.57 2.93
N ALA A 2 6.72 15.23 1.77
CA ALA A 2 5.33 15.58 1.47
C ALA A 2 4.44 14.88 2.50
N ASN A 3 3.30 15.48 2.85
CA ASN A 3 2.37 14.89 3.80
C ASN A 3 1.68 13.70 3.13
N ILE A 4 2.18 12.47 3.34
CA ILE A 4 1.44 11.25 3.02
C ILE A 4 0.45 11.00 4.15
N ALA A 5 -0.82 10.88 3.83
CA ALA A 5 -1.84 10.46 4.79
C ALA A 5 -1.91 8.93 4.82
N VAL A 6 -1.86 8.32 6.01
CA VAL A 6 -2.22 6.90 6.17
C VAL A 6 -3.66 6.86 6.65
N THR A 7 -4.49 6.09 5.95
CA THR A 7 -5.94 6.03 6.15
C THR A 7 -6.40 4.59 6.17
N VAL A 8 -7.54 4.34 6.81
CA VAL A 8 -8.12 3.00 6.93
C VAL A 8 -9.51 3.02 6.33
N GLU A 9 -9.80 2.05 5.48
CA GLU A 9 -11.12 1.77 4.90
C GLU A 9 -11.48 0.31 5.16
N SER A 10 -12.75 -0.05 5.03
CA SER A 10 -13.20 -1.43 5.30
C SER A 10 -12.76 -2.39 4.20
N TRP A 11 -13.12 -2.10 2.94
CA TRP A 11 -12.85 -2.95 1.77
C TRP A 11 -12.34 -2.12 0.60
N PRO A 12 -11.49 -2.69 -0.29
CA PRO A 12 -11.11 -2.05 -1.54
C PRO A 12 -12.33 -1.82 -2.43
N SER A 13 -12.33 -0.70 -3.14
CA SER A 13 -13.32 -0.48 -4.18
C SER A 13 -12.97 -1.29 -5.44
N HIS A 14 -13.95 -1.45 -6.34
CA HIS A 14 -13.69 -2.09 -7.63
C HIS A 14 -12.64 -1.33 -8.44
N GLU A 15 -12.64 0.02 -8.37
CA GLU A 15 -11.65 0.86 -9.05
C GLU A 15 -10.24 0.60 -8.52
N ASP A 16 -10.09 0.39 -7.21
CA ASP A 16 -8.79 0.10 -6.58
C ASP A 16 -8.24 -1.24 -7.08
N LEU A 17 -9.05 -2.30 -7.05
CA LEU A 17 -8.67 -3.61 -7.55
C LEU A 17 -8.34 -3.59 -9.04
N GLU A 18 -9.16 -2.92 -9.85
CA GLU A 18 -8.89 -2.74 -11.29
C GLU A 18 -7.57 -1.98 -11.54
N SER A 19 -7.23 -0.99 -10.69
CA SER A 19 -6.03 -0.18 -10.86
C SER A 19 -4.73 -0.97 -10.71
N VAL A 20 -4.75 -2.03 -9.90
CA VAL A 20 -3.64 -2.96 -9.69
C VAL A 20 -3.82 -4.30 -10.41
N GLY A 21 -4.91 -4.45 -11.16
CA GLY A 21 -5.18 -5.63 -11.99
C GLY A 21 -5.54 -6.90 -11.20
N LEU A 22 -6.06 -6.76 -9.98
CA LEU A 22 -6.45 -7.86 -9.11
C LEU A 22 -7.89 -8.32 -9.36
N ASP A 23 -8.13 -9.63 -9.25
CA ASP A 23 -9.46 -10.23 -9.31
C ASP A 23 -10.08 -10.28 -7.91
N PRO A 24 -11.27 -9.66 -7.67
CA PRO A 24 -11.92 -9.66 -6.36
C PRO A 24 -12.29 -11.05 -5.82
N GLU A 25 -12.34 -12.08 -6.66
CA GLU A 25 -12.68 -13.45 -6.25
C GLU A 25 -11.44 -14.28 -5.87
N GLU A 26 -10.25 -13.90 -6.36
CA GLU A 26 -9.02 -14.73 -6.24
C GLU A 26 -7.89 -14.02 -5.48
N ASP A 27 -7.92 -12.69 -5.39
CA ASP A 27 -6.83 -11.87 -4.85
C ASP A 27 -7.25 -11.02 -3.65
N ALA A 28 -6.28 -10.73 -2.77
CA ALA A 28 -6.44 -9.86 -1.60
C ALA A 28 -5.60 -8.60 -1.76
N LEU A 29 -6.22 -7.43 -1.55
CA LEU A 29 -5.53 -6.14 -1.51
C LEU A 29 -5.54 -5.61 -0.07
N TYR A 30 -4.41 -5.66 0.62
CA TYR A 30 -4.30 -5.19 2.00
C TYR A 30 -4.14 -3.67 2.11
N GLY A 31 -3.56 -3.05 1.09
CA GLY A 31 -3.40 -1.61 1.03
C GLY A 31 -3.08 -1.11 -0.36
N LEU A 32 -3.15 0.21 -0.53
CA LEU A 32 -2.90 0.86 -1.82
C LEU A 32 -2.36 2.28 -1.62
N TYR A 33 -1.29 2.59 -2.32
CA TYR A 33 -0.79 3.95 -2.50
C TYR A 33 -1.57 4.67 -3.62
N HIS A 34 -2.32 5.71 -3.23
CA HIS A 34 -2.95 6.64 -4.16
C HIS A 34 -2.09 7.89 -4.31
N GLY A 35 -1.38 7.96 -5.42
CA GLY A 35 -0.65 9.15 -5.84
C GLY A 35 0.26 8.85 -7.03
N VAL A 36 0.98 9.87 -7.47
CA VAL A 36 2.04 9.69 -8.46
C VAL A 36 3.34 9.37 -7.73
N PRO A 37 4.07 8.30 -8.10
CA PRO A 37 5.36 7.97 -7.51
C PRO A 37 6.31 9.16 -7.54
N LEU A 38 7.12 9.32 -6.48
CA LEU A 38 8.01 10.46 -6.31
C LEU A 38 8.93 10.73 -7.52
N PRO A 39 9.53 9.71 -8.18
CA PRO A 39 10.37 9.93 -9.37
C PRO A 39 9.63 10.49 -10.58
N GLU A 40 8.31 10.28 -10.65
CA GLU A 40 7.45 10.66 -11.78
C GLU A 40 6.77 12.02 -11.60
N ARG A 41 6.97 12.67 -10.44
CA ARG A 41 6.35 13.97 -10.16
C ARG A 41 6.98 15.10 -10.97
N GLU A 42 6.16 15.73 -11.80
CA GLU A 42 6.52 16.96 -12.48
C GLU A 42 6.43 18.19 -11.56
N PHE A 43 7.06 19.30 -11.96
CA PHE A 43 7.11 20.57 -11.21
C PHE A 43 5.72 21.15 -10.83
N ASN A 44 4.64 20.74 -11.51
CA ASN A 44 3.28 21.23 -11.27
C ASN A 44 2.45 20.37 -10.29
N TYR A 45 3.02 19.31 -9.70
CA TYR A 45 2.30 18.38 -8.81
C TYR A 45 1.81 19.01 -7.49
N GLY A 46 2.24 20.25 -7.16
CA GLY A 46 1.90 20.93 -5.91
C GLY A 46 0.43 21.38 -5.74
N ASN A 47 -0.43 21.24 -6.75
CA ASN A 47 -1.88 21.52 -6.66
C ASN A 47 -2.74 20.25 -6.52
N ALA A 48 -2.12 19.07 -6.38
CA ALA A 48 -2.83 17.81 -6.17
C ALA A 48 -3.27 17.64 -4.71
N LEU A 49 -4.27 16.78 -4.48
CA LEU A 49 -4.58 16.27 -3.13
C LEU A 49 -3.34 15.58 -2.56
N PRO A 50 -3.15 15.55 -1.22
CA PRO A 50 -2.04 14.80 -0.63
C PRO A 50 -2.15 13.33 -1.02
N ASP A 51 -1.03 12.71 -1.35
CA ASP A 51 -0.99 11.28 -1.59
C ASP A 51 -1.40 10.55 -0.31
N ARG A 52 -2.08 9.41 -0.46
CA ARG A 52 -2.51 8.60 0.68
C ARG A 52 -2.13 7.15 0.49
N ILE A 53 -1.80 6.50 1.60
CA ILE A 53 -1.76 5.05 1.73
C ILE A 53 -3.07 4.66 2.39
N VAL A 54 -3.81 3.76 1.75
CA VAL A 54 -5.03 3.15 2.30
C VAL A 54 -4.69 1.76 2.79
N LEU A 55 -5.17 1.40 3.97
CA LEU A 55 -5.19 0.03 4.46
C LEU A 55 -6.64 -0.45 4.49
N TYR A 56 -6.88 -1.67 4.02
CA TYR A 56 -8.21 -2.29 3.97
C TYR A 56 -8.36 -3.24 5.16
N GLN A 57 -9.02 -2.73 6.21
CA GLN A 57 -9.08 -3.38 7.52
C GLN A 57 -9.73 -4.77 7.46
N ASP A 58 -10.85 -4.91 6.75
CA ASP A 58 -11.60 -6.16 6.77
C ASP A 58 -10.82 -7.26 6.01
N VAL A 59 -10.10 -6.90 4.94
CA VAL A 59 -9.21 -7.83 4.21
C VAL A 59 -8.07 -8.30 5.11
N ILE A 60 -7.41 -7.37 5.81
CA ILE A 60 -6.32 -7.69 6.76
C ILE A 60 -6.85 -8.58 7.90
N GLU A 61 -8.04 -8.29 8.43
CA GLU A 61 -8.64 -9.06 9.52
C GLU A 61 -9.12 -10.45 9.08
N GLU A 62 -9.48 -10.64 7.81
CA GLU A 62 -9.84 -11.97 7.28
C GLU A 62 -8.65 -12.93 7.22
N ASP A 63 -7.46 -12.41 6.90
CA ASP A 63 -6.24 -13.20 6.80
C ASP A 63 -5.42 -13.26 8.09
N ALA A 64 -5.73 -12.42 9.08
CA ALA A 64 -5.07 -12.40 10.37
C ALA A 64 -5.64 -13.42 11.37
N GLU A 65 -4.78 -14.14 12.08
CA GLU A 65 -5.22 -15.05 13.15
C GLU A 65 -5.61 -14.31 14.45
N ASN A 66 -5.05 -13.12 14.67
CA ASN A 66 -5.24 -12.30 15.87
C ASN A 66 -4.79 -10.85 15.66
N GLU A 67 -4.96 -9.99 16.68
CA GLU A 67 -4.61 -8.57 16.62
C GLU A 67 -3.10 -8.31 16.38
N GLU A 68 -2.22 -9.14 16.93
CA GLU A 68 -0.77 -8.99 16.70
C GLU A 68 -0.40 -9.30 15.25
N ASP A 69 -1.07 -10.30 14.67
CA ASP A 69 -0.92 -10.70 13.27
C ASP A 69 -1.46 -9.62 12.31
N ALA A 70 -2.67 -9.12 12.55
CA ALA A 70 -3.25 -8.02 11.79
C ALA A 70 -2.35 -6.77 11.81
N LYS A 71 -1.73 -6.49 12.95
CA LYS A 71 -0.76 -5.40 13.09
C LYS A 71 0.52 -5.67 12.30
N ALA A 72 1.01 -6.91 12.25
CA ALA A 72 2.18 -7.27 11.47
C ALA A 72 1.91 -7.10 9.97
N ILE A 73 0.78 -7.61 9.47
CA ILE A 73 0.32 -7.44 8.09
C ILE A 73 0.23 -5.94 7.76
N ALA A 74 -0.48 -5.15 8.56
CA ALA A 74 -0.62 -3.72 8.33
C ALA A 74 0.73 -2.96 8.29
N GLN A 75 1.70 -3.36 9.12
CA GLN A 75 3.04 -2.76 9.11
C GLN A 75 3.81 -3.11 7.84
N GLU A 76 3.75 -4.37 7.40
CA GLU A 76 4.39 -4.83 6.16
C GLU A 76 3.78 -4.12 4.95
N THR A 77 2.44 -4.06 4.87
CA THR A 77 1.73 -3.33 3.81
C THR A 77 2.14 -1.86 3.76
N VAL A 78 2.20 -1.15 4.89
CA VAL A 78 2.63 0.27 4.87
C VAL A 78 4.06 0.42 4.34
N VAL A 79 4.98 -0.49 4.69
CA VAL A 79 6.36 -0.44 4.18
C VAL A 79 6.37 -0.66 2.67
N HIS A 80 5.59 -1.62 2.19
CA HIS A 80 5.43 -1.92 0.76
C HIS A 80 4.91 -0.72 -0.03
N GLU A 81 3.82 -0.10 0.43
CA GLU A 81 3.23 1.08 -0.21
C GLU A 81 4.16 2.32 -0.16
N VAL A 82 4.97 2.45 0.89
CA VAL A 82 6.02 3.48 0.94
C VAL A 82 7.11 3.21 -0.11
N GLY A 83 7.43 1.95 -0.40
CA GLY A 83 8.30 1.56 -1.50
C GLY A 83 7.78 2.04 -2.85
N HIS A 84 6.51 1.78 -3.16
CA HIS A 84 5.86 2.28 -4.37
C HIS A 84 5.82 3.80 -4.43
N TYR A 85 5.60 4.49 -3.30
CA TYR A 85 5.73 5.95 -3.24
C TYR A 85 7.12 6.43 -3.70
N PHE A 86 8.19 5.69 -3.39
CA PHE A 86 9.54 5.99 -3.86
C PHE A 86 9.83 5.49 -5.29
N GLY A 87 8.90 4.78 -5.92
CA GLY A 87 9.01 4.24 -7.27
C GLY A 87 9.72 2.90 -7.34
N LEU A 88 9.76 2.13 -6.24
CA LEU A 88 10.22 0.74 -6.26
C LEU A 88 9.15 -0.17 -6.86
N SER A 89 9.56 -1.14 -7.67
CA SER A 89 8.68 -2.19 -8.18
C SER A 89 8.39 -3.27 -7.13
N ASP A 90 7.39 -4.10 -7.38
CA ASP A 90 7.06 -5.28 -6.56
C ASP A 90 8.29 -6.20 -6.43
N GLU A 91 9.02 -6.43 -7.53
CA GLU A 91 10.25 -7.25 -7.54
C GLU A 91 11.33 -6.65 -6.61
N GLU A 92 11.51 -5.33 -6.62
CA GLU A 92 12.46 -4.66 -5.73
C GLU A 92 12.01 -4.76 -4.26
N MET A 93 10.70 -4.66 -4.00
CA MET A 93 10.15 -4.83 -2.67
C MET A 93 10.30 -6.25 -2.13
N GLU A 94 10.09 -7.27 -2.97
CA GLU A 94 10.30 -8.68 -2.61
C GLU A 94 11.77 -8.97 -2.25
N GLU A 95 12.70 -8.45 -3.05
CA GLU A 95 14.14 -8.55 -2.75
C GLU A 95 14.47 -7.89 -1.42
N TRP A 96 13.82 -6.76 -1.13
CA TRP A 96 13.90 -6.13 0.16
C TRP A 96 13.34 -7.11 1.21
N GLU A 97 12.07 -7.47 1.22
CA GLU A 97 11.47 -8.30 2.26
C GLU A 97 12.25 -9.60 2.56
N ALA A 98 12.80 -10.26 1.53
CA ALA A 98 13.67 -11.43 1.67
C ALA A 98 15.02 -11.16 2.38
N GLY A 99 15.53 -9.93 2.28
CA GLY A 99 16.76 -9.45 2.89
C GLY A 99 16.68 -9.04 4.36
N GLY A 100 15.48 -9.00 4.97
CA GLY A 100 15.31 -8.82 6.42
C GLY A 100 15.49 -7.39 6.96
N TRP A 101 14.68 -6.42 6.52
CA TRP A 101 14.74 -5.00 6.93
C TRP A 101 14.33 -4.71 8.38
N ARG A 102 13.98 -5.74 9.15
CA ARG A 102 13.53 -5.63 10.55
C ARG A 102 14.69 -5.58 11.56
N GLU A 103 15.94 -5.57 11.11
CA GLU A 103 17.16 -5.54 11.94
C GLU A 103 17.63 -4.12 12.33
#